data_AF-A0A630HTV6-F1
#
_entry.id   AF-A0A630HTV6-F1
#
_cell.length_a   1.000
_cell.length_b   1.000
_cell.length_c   1.000
_cell.angle_alpha   90.00
_cell.angle_beta   90.00
_cell.angle_gamma   90.00
#
_symmetry.space_group_name_H-M   'P 1'
#
loop_
_entity.id
_entity.type
_entity.pdbx_description
1 polymer ?
#
loop_
_entity_poly.entity_id
_entity_poly.type
_entity_poly.pdbx_seq_one_letter_code
_entity_poly.pdbx_strand_id
1 'polypeptide(L)'
;MKLTLPFPPSVNTYWRAPNKGPLKGRHMVSASGRKYQSEACAAVIEQLRRLPKPSTAPAAVEIILYPPDKRIRDLDNYNKALFDALT
;
A
#
# COMPACT_ATOMS: atom_id res chain seq x y z
N MET A 1 -8.96 -7.06 14.04
CA MET A 1 -9.40 -7.33 12.65
C MET A 1 -8.26 -8.04 11.94
N LYS A 2 -8.54 -9.05 11.11
CA LYS A 2 -7.52 -9.74 10.30
C LYS A 2 -7.86 -9.54 8.83
N LEU A 3 -6.90 -9.06 8.06
CA LEU A 3 -7.03 -8.79 6.63
C LEU A 3 -5.89 -9.49 5.89
N THR A 4 -6.22 -10.16 4.79
CA THR A 4 -5.25 -10.67 3.82
C THR A 4 -5.22 -9.71 2.64
N LEU A 5 -4.07 -9.14 2.34
CA LEU A 5 -3.92 -8.11 1.29
C LEU A 5 -2.91 -8.59 0.24
N PRO A 6 -2.99 -8.08 -1.00
CA PRO A 6 -1.96 -8.34 -2.01
C PRO A 6 -0.58 -7.90 -1.49
N PHE A 7 0.47 -8.54 -2.01
CA PHE A 7 1.83 -8.17 -1.63
C PHE A 7 2.16 -6.76 -2.16
N PRO A 8 2.58 -5.82 -1.30
CA PRO A 8 2.85 -4.45 -1.73
C PRO A 8 3.99 -4.36 -2.75
N PRO A 9 3.92 -3.43 -3.72
CA PRO A 9 5.07 -3.14 -4.57
C PRO A 9 6.18 -2.47 -3.74
N SER A 10 7.40 -2.44 -4.26
CA SER A 10 8.49 -1.71 -3.60
C SER A 10 8.19 -0.21 -3.51
N VAL A 11 8.80 0.52 -2.56
CA VAL A 11 8.66 1.99 -2.44
C VAL A 11 8.97 2.71 -3.75
N ASN A 12 10.03 2.30 -4.43
CA ASN A 12 10.45 2.89 -5.71
C ASN A 12 9.46 2.60 -6.85
N THR A 13 8.69 1.52 -6.73
CA THR A 13 7.60 1.21 -7.66
C THR A 13 6.32 1.94 -7.27
N TYR A 14 6.07 2.13 -5.97
CA TYR A 14 4.86 2.75 -5.45
C TYR A 14 4.86 4.26 -5.67
N TRP A 15 5.96 4.93 -5.37
CA TRP A 15 6.12 6.38 -5.49
C TRP A 15 6.91 6.75 -6.75
N ARG A 16 6.60 7.90 -7.32
CA ARG A 16 7.38 8.51 -8.40
C ARG A 16 7.59 9.99 -8.16
N ALA A 17 8.72 10.49 -8.63
CA ALA A 17 9.01 11.92 -8.70
C ALA A 17 9.36 12.26 -10.15
N PRO A 18 8.44 12.86 -10.93
CA PRO A 18 8.76 13.28 -12.29
C PRO A 18 9.91 14.30 -12.29
N ASN A 19 10.84 14.16 -13.23
CA ASN A 19 11.99 15.06 -13.37
C ASN A 19 11.77 16.17 -14.42
N LYS A 20 10.64 16.12 -15.13
CA LYS A 20 10.29 17.05 -16.22
C LYS A 20 8.78 17.35 -16.19
N GLY A 21 8.40 18.45 -16.85
CA GLY A 21 7.01 18.88 -16.99
C GLY A 21 6.43 19.58 -15.74
N PRO A 22 5.12 19.89 -15.76
CA PRO A 22 4.47 20.68 -14.70
C PRO A 22 4.49 20.05 -13.31
N LEU A 23 4.70 18.73 -13.23
CA LEU A 23 4.73 17.96 -11.99
C LEU A 23 6.15 17.68 -11.51
N LYS A 24 7.16 18.36 -12.07
CA LYS A 24 8.56 18.16 -11.71
C LYS A 24 8.77 18.36 -10.20
N GLY A 25 9.50 17.43 -9.58
CA GLY A 25 9.85 17.48 -8.17
C GLY A 25 8.71 17.13 -7.20
N ARG A 26 7.51 16.81 -7.70
CA ARG A 26 6.40 16.34 -6.86
C ARG A 26 6.49 14.83 -6.64
N HIS A 27 6.42 14.40 -5.38
CA HIS A 27 6.20 13.00 -5.05
C HIS A 27 4.73 12.65 -5.25
N MET A 28 4.48 11.60 -6.03
CA MET A 28 3.14 11.15 -6.36
C MET A 28 3.07 9.64 -6.34
N VAL A 29 1.88 9.10 -6.06
CA VAL A 29 1.62 7.68 -6.26
C VAL A 29 1.75 7.36 -7.76
N SER A 30 2.49 6.30 -8.06
CA SER A 30 2.68 5.81 -9.42
C SER A 30 1.41 5.13 -9.95
N ALA A 31 1.42 4.69 -11.21
CA ALA A 31 0.32 3.88 -11.73
C ALA A 31 0.22 2.53 -10.99
N SER A 32 1.35 1.89 -10.72
CA SER A 32 1.43 0.64 -9.95
C SER A 32 0.99 0.83 -8.50
N GLY A 33 1.31 1.98 -7.88
CA GLY A 33 0.84 2.31 -6.54
C GLY A 33 -0.69 2.45 -6.48
N ARG A 34 -1.30 3.18 -7.43
CA ARG A 34 -2.76 3.30 -7.52
C ARG A 34 -3.46 1.97 -7.79
N LYS A 35 -2.85 1.12 -8.61
CA LYS A 35 -3.33 -0.25 -8.84
C LYS A 35 -3.33 -1.03 -7.52
N TYR A 36 -2.24 -0.99 -6.77
CA TYR A 36 -2.17 -1.64 -5.46
C TYR A 36 -3.22 -1.12 -4.47
N GLN A 37 -3.42 0.21 -4.38
CA GLN A 37 -4.47 0.79 -3.52
C GLN A 37 -5.85 0.25 -3.87
N SER A 38 -6.15 0.15 -5.17
CA SER A 38 -7.44 -0.36 -5.65
C SER A 38 -7.62 -1.85 -5.32
N GLU A 39 -6.57 -2.66 -5.50
CA GLU A 39 -6.58 -4.09 -5.15
C GLU A 39 -6.70 -4.33 -3.65
N ALA A 40 -6.00 -3.54 -2.83
CA ALA A 40 -6.09 -3.60 -1.38
C ALA A 40 -7.50 -3.21 -0.90
N CYS A 41 -8.06 -2.12 -1.42
CA CYS A 41 -9.42 -1.68 -1.10
C CYS A 41 -10.45 -2.76 -1.47
N ALA A 42 -10.35 -3.34 -2.67
CA ALA A 42 -11.21 -4.44 -3.10
C ALA A 42 -11.11 -5.65 -2.15
N ALA A 43 -9.89 -6.06 -1.78
CA ALA A 43 -9.68 -7.16 -0.85
C ALA A 43 -10.28 -6.90 0.54
N VAL A 44 -10.21 -5.66 1.04
CA VAL A 44 -10.84 -5.26 2.31
C VAL A 44 -12.36 -5.35 2.22
N ILE A 45 -12.96 -4.78 1.17
CA ILE A 45 -14.41 -4.79 0.97
C ILE A 45 -14.92 -6.23 0.81
N GLU A 46 -14.19 -7.06 0.08
CA GLU A 46 -14.54 -8.46 -0.13
C GLU A 46 -14.55 -9.24 1.20
N GLN A 47 -13.53 -9.06 2.04
CA GLN A 47 -13.41 -9.75 3.33
C GLN A 47 -14.41 -9.24 4.36
N LEU A 48 -14.66 -7.93 4.42
CA LEU A 48 -15.56 -7.33 5.39
C LEU A 48 -17.02 -7.31 4.95
N ARG A 49 -17.29 -7.58 3.66
CA ARG A 49 -18.60 -7.44 3.00
C ARG A 49 -19.24 -6.06 3.17
N ARG A 50 -18.42 -5.04 3.40
CA ARG A 50 -18.81 -3.64 3.56
C ARG A 50 -17.61 -2.73 3.34
N LEU A 51 -17.89 -1.46 3.03
CA LEU A 51 -16.89 -0.41 3.11
C LEU A 51 -16.67 -0.05 4.60
N PRO A 52 -15.46 -0.20 5.16
CA PRO A 52 -15.19 0.19 6.54
C PRO A 52 -15.28 1.71 6.71
N LYS A 53 -15.75 2.14 7.88
CA LYS A 53 -15.72 3.56 8.25
C LYS A 53 -14.32 3.93 8.75
N PRO A 54 -13.81 5.12 8.41
CA PRO A 54 -12.57 5.63 9.00
C PRO A 54 -12.65 5.67 10.53
N SER A 55 -11.54 5.33 11.19
CA SER A 55 -11.40 5.40 12.65
C SER A 55 -10.28 6.37 12.98
N THR A 56 -10.51 7.21 13.99
CA THR A 56 -9.48 8.11 14.56
C THR A 56 -8.84 7.54 15.84
N ALA A 57 -9.36 6.42 16.35
CA ALA A 57 -8.80 5.78 17.53
C ALA A 57 -7.41 5.19 17.24
N PRO A 58 -6.46 5.25 18.20
CA PRO A 58 -5.17 4.58 18.07
C PRO A 58 -5.33 3.10 17.74
N ALA A 59 -4.52 2.60 16.82
CA ALA A 59 -4.53 1.21 16.41
C ALA A 59 -3.14 0.59 16.57
N ALA A 60 -3.08 -0.62 17.14
CA ALA A 60 -1.93 -1.50 17.04
C ALA A 60 -2.14 -2.44 15.85
N VAL A 61 -1.10 -2.62 15.03
CA VAL A 61 -1.14 -3.47 13.84
C VAL A 61 0.00 -4.48 13.89
N GLU A 62 -0.32 -5.74 13.58
CA GLU A 62 0.65 -6.80 13.35
C GLU A 62 0.67 -7.10 11.85
N ILE A 63 1.86 -7.10 11.25
CA ILE A 63 2.04 -7.30 9.81
C ILE A 63 2.89 -8.54 9.61
N ILE A 64 2.31 -9.54 8.93
CA ILE A 64 3.01 -10.74 8.50
C ILE A 64 3.16 -10.67 6.98
N LEU A 65 4.39 -10.49 6.51
CA LEU A 65 4.70 -10.45 5.09
C LEU A 65 5.05 -11.85 4.59
N TYR A 66 4.42 -12.26 3.49
CA TYR A 66 4.73 -13.48 2.75
C TYR A 66 5.35 -13.08 1.40
N PRO A 67 6.69 -12.98 1.30
CA PRO A 67 7.35 -12.50 0.10
C PRO A 67 7.06 -13.40 -1.12
N PRO A 68 6.85 -12.83 -2.31
CA PRO A 68 6.52 -13.61 -3.51
C PRO A 68 7.73 -14.35 -4.10
N ASP A 69 8.95 -14.01 -3.66
CA ASP A 69 10.19 -14.63 -4.12
C ASP A 69 11.28 -14.52 -3.02
N LYS A 70 12.47 -15.08 -3.28
CA LYS A 70 13.60 -15.13 -2.35
C LYS A 70 14.51 -13.89 -2.34
N ARG A 71 14.12 -12.79 -2.99
CA ARG A 71 14.94 -11.56 -2.99
C ARG A 71 15.07 -10.99 -1.58
N ILE A 72 16.26 -10.52 -1.26
CA ILE A 72 16.53 -9.75 -0.05
C ILE A 72 15.78 -8.43 -0.16
N ARG A 73 15.09 -8.07 0.92
CA ARG A 73 14.12 -6.99 0.98
C ARG A 73 14.28 -6.23 2.27
N ASP A 74 14.21 -4.90 2.18
CA ASP A 74 14.00 -4.08 3.36
C ASP A 74 12.52 -4.12 3.74
N LEU A 75 12.24 -4.42 5.01
CA LEU A 75 10.89 -4.61 5.53
C LEU A 75 10.13 -3.28 5.59
N ASP A 76 10.83 -2.19 5.90
CA ASP A 76 10.24 -0.87 6.13
C ASP A 76 9.53 -0.33 4.87
N ASN A 77 10.04 -0.71 3.70
CA ASN A 77 9.60 -0.25 2.40
C ASN A 77 8.17 -0.72 2.11
N TYR A 78 7.83 -1.93 2.55
CA TYR A 78 6.52 -2.51 2.31
C TYR A 78 5.45 -1.93 3.23
N ASN A 79 5.83 -1.52 4.45
CA ASN A 79 4.91 -0.90 5.40
C ASN A 79 4.39 0.46 4.89
N LYS A 80 5.22 1.24 4.21
CA LYS A 80 4.83 2.55 3.66
C LYS A 80 3.68 2.43 2.64
N ALA A 81 3.80 1.50 1.68
CA ALA A 81 2.76 1.26 0.69
C ALA A 81 1.50 0.65 1.30
N LEU A 82 1.66 -0.26 2.27
CA LEU A 82 0.55 -0.88 2.98
C LEU A 82 -0.28 0.15 3.74
N PHE A 83 0.34 1.03 4.53
CA PHE A 83 -0.38 2.02 5.31
C PHE A 83 -1.04 3.10 4.45
N ASP A 84 -0.38 3.53 3.37
CA ASP A 84 -0.98 4.46 2.41
C ASP A 84 -2.24 3.87 1.73
N ALA A 85 -2.27 2.56 1.47
CA ALA A 85 -3.45 1.90 0.90
C ALA A 85 -4.59 1.67 1.89
N LEU A 86 -4.34 1.77 3.20
CA LEU A 86 -5.34 1.59 4.26
C LEU A 86 -5.93 2.92 4.78
N THR A 87 -5.53 4.06 4.19
CA THR A 87 -5.94 5.42 4.59
C THR A 87 -6.76 6.08 3.48
#